data_AF-A0A964T8J0-F1
#
_entry.id   AF-A0A964T8J0-F1
#
_cell.length_a   1.000
_cell.length_b   1.000
_cell.length_c   1.000
_cell.angle_alpha   90.00
_cell.angle_beta   90.00
_cell.angle_gamma   90.00
#
_symmetry.space_group_name_H-M   'P 1'
#
loop_
_entity.id
_entity.type
_entity.pdbx_description
1 polymer ?
#
loop_
_entity_poly.entity_id
_entity_poly.type
_entity_poly.pdbx_seq_one_letter_code
_entity_poly.pdbx_strand_id
1 'polypeptide(L)'
;MRDRPWIVGAMLLVFSAAAPEHPAMAENGPAPSFTAQIAVEPNRLVIRYTVANTTPGTIYVTNKLHRAGAKRVIDPNHVYARLEEDGTLDVAKTMPAIPADRAPTNLVAPYMTALAPGARLSESVVLPLPLHPYLEYHDNSPVTDEEGRAALVRASGVRFRLGYFVPPAGAKPRSESAFGVAVDNFRNPPGGRARYGELVSAKVRSEIPLVRTHAMEKRGR
;
A
#
# COMPACT_ATOMS: atom_id res chain seq x y z
N MET A 1 20.83 -37.98 27.85
CA MET A 1 20.14 -36.74 27.44
C MET A 1 20.02 -36.76 25.93
N ARG A 2 18.80 -36.84 25.40
CA ARG A 2 18.52 -36.85 23.95
C ARG A 2 17.83 -35.55 23.60
N ASP A 3 18.55 -34.67 22.90
CA ASP A 3 18.01 -33.45 22.33
C ASP A 3 17.01 -33.78 21.22
N ARG A 4 15.78 -33.31 21.38
CA ARG A 4 14.75 -33.33 20.33
C ARG A 4 14.75 -31.96 19.65
N PRO A 5 14.97 -31.88 18.33
CA PRO A 5 14.79 -30.62 17.61
C PRO A 5 13.30 -30.31 17.48
N TRP A 6 12.93 -29.08 17.84
CA TRP A 6 11.58 -28.57 17.69
C TRP A 6 11.41 -28.13 16.22
N ILE A 7 10.68 -28.92 15.43
CA ILE A 7 10.25 -28.53 14.10
C ILE A 7 9.06 -27.58 14.28
N VAL A 8 9.30 -26.28 14.17
CA VAL A 8 8.24 -25.29 14.02
C VAL A 8 7.75 -25.39 12.57
N GLY A 9 6.71 -26.19 12.35
CA GLY A 9 6.04 -26.25 11.05
C GLY A 9 5.46 -24.89 10.71
N ALA A 10 5.99 -24.25 9.66
CA ALA A 10 5.38 -23.04 9.09
C ALA A 10 4.00 -23.41 8.55
N MET A 11 2.96 -23.10 9.31
CA MET A 11 1.58 -23.32 8.91
C MET A 11 1.19 -22.22 7.91
N LEU A 12 1.31 -22.52 6.62
CA LEU A 12 0.84 -21.64 5.55
C LEU A 12 -0.69 -21.70 5.49
N LEU A 13 -1.35 -20.82 6.24
CA LEU A 13 -2.79 -20.60 6.12
C LEU A 13 -3.06 -19.74 4.88
N VAL A 14 -3.35 -20.40 3.75
CA VAL A 14 -3.83 -19.71 2.54
C VAL A 14 -5.33 -19.48 2.67
N PHE A 15 -5.72 -18.32 3.20
CA PHE A 15 -7.10 -17.86 3.09
C PHE A 15 -7.29 -17.12 1.78
N SER A 16 -7.85 -17.81 0.78
CA SER A 16 -8.40 -17.15 -0.41
C SER A 16 -9.84 -16.73 -0.10
N ALA A 17 -10.00 -15.62 0.63
CA ALA A 17 -11.31 -15.00 0.75
C ALA A 17 -11.60 -14.24 -0.55
N ALA A 18 -12.67 -14.61 -1.25
CA ALA A 18 -13.28 -13.68 -2.19
C ALA A 18 -13.64 -12.42 -1.40
N ALA A 19 -13.16 -11.26 -1.83
CA ALA A 19 -13.41 -10.02 -1.12
C ALA A 19 -14.93 -9.84 -0.98
N PRO A 20 -15.47 -9.61 0.23
CA PRO A 20 -16.86 -9.23 0.36
C PRO A 20 -17.07 -7.97 -0.50
N GLU A 21 -18.11 -7.97 -1.31
CA GLU A 21 -18.54 -6.78 -2.04
C GLU A 21 -18.84 -5.70 -1.01
N HIS A 22 -17.86 -4.84 -0.75
CA HIS A 22 -18.08 -3.64 0.06
C HIS A 22 -19.20 -2.87 -0.64
N PRO A 23 -20.26 -2.45 0.05
CA PRO A 23 -21.30 -1.63 -0.54
C PRO A 23 -20.67 -0.31 -0.97
N ALA A 24 -20.30 -0.25 -2.24
CA ALA A 24 -19.76 0.93 -2.89
C ALA A 24 -20.88 1.96 -2.98
N MET A 25 -20.57 3.18 -2.59
CA MET A 25 -21.37 4.36 -2.92
C MET A 25 -21.65 4.34 -4.43
N ALA A 26 -22.94 4.15 -4.77
CA ALA A 26 -23.45 3.75 -6.08
C ALA A 26 -23.34 4.80 -7.21
N GLU A 27 -22.47 5.81 -7.07
CA GLU A 27 -22.21 6.81 -8.12
C GLU A 27 -20.91 6.58 -8.89
N ASN A 28 -20.11 5.60 -8.48
CA ASN A 28 -18.84 5.31 -9.12
C ASN A 28 -19.08 4.26 -10.21
N GLY A 29 -18.96 4.67 -11.49
CA GLY A 29 -19.01 3.75 -12.64
C GLY A 29 -18.04 2.56 -12.52
N PRO A 30 -17.96 1.68 -13.54
CA PRO A 30 -17.27 0.39 -13.44
C PRO A 30 -15.88 0.52 -12.81
N ALA A 31 -15.62 -0.31 -11.80
CA ALA A 31 -14.36 -0.38 -11.07
C ALA A 31 -13.57 -1.63 -11.50
N PRO A 32 -12.23 -1.59 -11.46
CA PRO A 32 -11.42 -2.78 -11.71
C PRO A 32 -11.63 -3.83 -10.62
N SER A 33 -11.49 -5.10 -10.98
CA SER A 33 -11.51 -6.18 -10.00
C SER A 33 -10.18 -6.27 -9.26
N PHE A 34 -10.23 -6.63 -7.98
CA PHE A 34 -9.07 -6.70 -7.11
C PHE A 34 -9.11 -7.95 -6.22
N THR A 35 -7.97 -8.61 -6.12
CA THR A 35 -7.77 -9.71 -5.15
C THR A 35 -6.43 -9.52 -4.47
N ALA A 36 -6.37 -9.77 -3.16
CA ALA A 36 -5.14 -9.75 -2.40
C ALA A 36 -5.15 -10.89 -1.36
N GLN A 37 -4.04 -11.60 -1.28
CA GLN A 37 -3.75 -12.63 -0.31
C GLN A 37 -2.68 -12.10 0.63
N ILE A 38 -2.95 -12.14 1.93
CA ILE A 38 -2.06 -11.62 2.96
C ILE A 38 -1.64 -12.79 3.85
N ALA A 39 -0.33 -13.02 3.96
CA ALA A 39 0.27 -14.07 4.77
C ALA A 39 1.29 -13.46 5.74
N VAL A 40 1.23 -13.90 6.99
CA VAL A 40 2.19 -13.53 8.03
C VAL A 40 3.10 -14.71 8.27
N GLU A 41 4.39 -14.51 8.01
CA GLU A 41 5.43 -15.50 8.16
C GLU A 41 6.37 -15.07 9.31
N PRO A 42 7.21 -15.96 9.87
CA PRO A 42 7.94 -15.70 11.12
C PRO A 42 8.77 -14.40 11.16
N ASN A 43 9.22 -13.89 10.02
CA ASN A 43 10.04 -12.69 9.92
C ASN A 43 9.55 -11.68 8.87
N ARG A 44 8.37 -11.89 8.29
CA ARG A 44 7.87 -11.05 7.19
C ARG A 44 6.36 -11.10 7.03
N LEU A 45 5.80 -10.00 6.54
CA LEU A 45 4.45 -9.89 6.03
C LEU A 45 4.51 -9.94 4.49
N VAL A 46 3.77 -10.86 3.88
CA VAL A 46 3.73 -11.06 2.43
C VAL A 46 2.33 -10.75 1.93
N ILE A 47 2.24 -9.84 0.96
CA ILE A 47 0.98 -9.46 0.30
C ILE A 47 1.14 -9.79 -1.19
N ARG A 48 0.35 -10.72 -1.71
CA ARG A 48 0.27 -11.04 -3.14
C ARG A 48 -1.05 -10.52 -3.67
N TYR A 49 -1.02 -9.70 -4.71
CA TYR A 49 -2.25 -9.10 -5.23
C TYR A 49 -2.32 -9.16 -6.75
N THR A 50 -3.55 -9.13 -7.26
CA THR A 50 -3.86 -9.03 -8.69
C THR A 50 -4.95 -7.99 -8.91
N VAL A 51 -4.71 -7.10 -9.88
CA VAL A 51 -5.69 -6.14 -10.41
C VAL A 51 -6.03 -6.56 -11.82
N ALA A 52 -7.32 -6.64 -12.16
CA ALA A 52 -7.75 -6.75 -13.55
C ALA A 52 -8.61 -5.54 -13.94
N ASN A 53 -8.27 -4.92 -15.06
CA ASN A 53 -9.06 -3.82 -15.59
C ASN A 53 -10.31 -4.35 -16.29
N THR A 54 -11.41 -4.40 -15.57
CA THR A 54 -12.75 -4.76 -16.06
C THR A 54 -13.52 -3.56 -16.62
N THR A 55 -12.90 -2.39 -16.68
CA THR A 55 -13.51 -1.16 -17.20
C THR A 55 -13.28 -1.03 -18.71
N PRO A 56 -14.10 -0.24 -19.44
CA PRO A 56 -13.94 -0.09 -20.89
C PRO A 56 -12.73 0.79 -21.30
N GLY A 57 -12.08 1.48 -20.36
CA GLY A 57 -10.96 2.39 -20.63
C GLY A 57 -9.68 1.98 -19.91
N THR A 58 -8.54 2.54 -20.32
CA THR A 58 -7.28 2.34 -19.61
C THR A 58 -7.33 2.93 -18.21
N ILE A 59 -6.90 2.17 -17.20
CA ILE A 59 -6.69 2.66 -15.83
C ILE A 59 -5.21 2.76 -15.51
N TYR A 60 -4.86 3.55 -14.51
CA TYR A 60 -3.48 3.72 -14.05
C TYR A 60 -3.38 3.35 -12.58
N VAL A 61 -2.71 2.24 -12.28
CA VAL A 61 -2.60 1.68 -10.93
C VAL A 61 -1.39 2.26 -10.21
N THR A 62 -1.53 2.73 -8.98
CA THR A 62 -0.45 3.38 -8.20
C THR A 62 0.46 2.37 -7.50
N ASN A 63 1.07 1.44 -8.24
CA ASN A 63 1.87 0.34 -7.69
C ASN A 63 3.36 0.66 -7.49
N LYS A 64 3.86 1.81 -7.97
CA LYS A 64 5.29 2.15 -7.99
C LYS A 64 5.59 3.32 -7.06
N LEU A 65 5.93 3.01 -5.81
CA LEU A 65 6.42 4.00 -4.86
C LEU A 65 7.93 4.12 -4.93
N HIS A 66 8.44 5.32 -4.73
CA HIS A 66 9.87 5.55 -4.59
C HIS A 66 10.19 5.84 -3.12
N ARG A 67 11.33 5.36 -2.64
CA ARG A 67 11.82 5.67 -1.31
C ARG A 67 12.58 7.00 -1.33
N ALA A 68 12.24 7.92 -0.44
CA ALA A 68 13.05 9.11 -0.18
C ALA A 68 14.36 8.70 0.52
N GLY A 69 15.50 9.07 -0.05
CA GLY A 69 16.83 8.75 0.48
C GLY A 69 17.92 9.36 -0.40
N ALA A 70 19.19 9.09 -0.09
CA ALA A 70 20.34 9.60 -0.84
C ALA A 70 20.28 9.24 -2.34
N LYS A 71 19.71 8.07 -2.66
CA LYS A 71 19.36 7.67 -4.02
C LYS A 71 17.88 7.31 -4.07
N ARG A 72 17.11 8.03 -4.89
CA ARG A 72 15.71 7.68 -5.16
C ARG A 72 15.69 6.42 -6.04
N VAL A 73 14.96 5.41 -5.59
CA VAL A 73 14.77 4.13 -6.28
C VAL A 73 13.29 3.75 -6.13
N ILE A 74 12.70 3.22 -7.21
CA ILE A 74 11.39 2.56 -7.12
C ILE A 74 11.60 1.19 -6.50
N ASP A 75 10.97 0.98 -5.35
CA ASP A 75 11.06 -0.27 -4.60
C ASP A 75 9.67 -0.93 -4.59
N PRO A 76 9.50 -2.12 -5.19
CA PRO A 76 8.22 -2.81 -5.22
C PRO A 76 7.68 -3.17 -3.83
N ASN A 77 8.56 -3.24 -2.82
CA ASN A 77 8.18 -3.51 -1.42
C ASN A 77 7.93 -2.24 -0.62
N HIS A 78 8.19 -1.05 -1.16
CA HIS A 78 7.88 0.19 -0.46
C HIS A 78 6.36 0.42 -0.45
N VAL A 79 5.85 0.73 0.74
CA VAL A 79 4.44 0.94 1.04
C VAL A 79 4.31 2.03 2.10
N TYR A 80 3.16 2.69 2.11
CA TYR A 80 2.71 3.40 3.30
C TYR A 80 2.10 2.39 4.27
N ALA A 81 2.39 2.53 5.56
CA ALA A 81 1.90 1.64 6.59
C ALA A 81 1.44 2.47 7.79
N ARG A 82 0.17 2.32 8.15
CA ARG A 82 -0.50 3.06 9.23
C ARG A 82 -1.17 2.10 10.19
N LEU A 83 -0.99 2.27 11.49
CA LEU A 83 -1.85 1.63 12.48
C LEU A 83 -3.09 2.50 12.67
N GLU A 84 -4.27 1.94 12.41
CA GLU A 84 -5.56 2.58 12.65
C GLU A 84 -6.00 2.40 14.12
N GLU A 85 -6.98 3.21 14.54
CA GLU A 85 -7.53 3.20 15.91
C GLU A 85 -8.18 1.87 16.30
N ASP A 86 -8.74 1.14 15.33
CA ASP A 86 -9.32 -0.20 15.54
C ASP A 86 -8.24 -1.31 15.65
N GLY A 87 -6.96 -0.93 15.66
CA GLY A 87 -5.81 -1.83 15.70
C GLY A 87 -5.45 -2.45 14.35
N THR A 88 -6.09 -2.07 13.24
CA THR A 88 -5.73 -2.57 11.90
C THR A 88 -4.46 -1.88 11.40
N LEU A 89 -3.49 -2.67 10.93
CA LEU A 89 -2.43 -2.19 10.06
C LEU A 89 -2.98 -1.99 8.64
N ASP A 90 -3.10 -0.75 8.23
CA ASP A 90 -3.41 -0.36 6.86
C ASP A 90 -2.10 -0.23 6.05
N VAL A 91 -1.88 -1.17 5.14
CA VAL A 91 -0.75 -1.15 4.20
C VAL A 91 -1.24 -0.63 2.86
N ALA A 92 -0.59 0.38 2.29
CA ALA A 92 -1.13 1.08 1.13
C ALA A 92 -0.07 1.44 0.09
N LYS A 93 -0.46 1.30 -1.18
CA LYS A 93 0.17 1.98 -2.32
C LYS A 93 -0.86 2.93 -2.95
N THR A 94 -1.10 4.05 -2.28
CA THR A 94 -2.14 5.05 -2.61
C THR A 94 -1.53 6.45 -2.69
N MET A 95 -2.31 7.45 -3.09
CA MET A 95 -1.88 8.85 -2.90
C MET A 95 -1.83 9.15 -1.40
N PRO A 96 -0.70 9.60 -0.83
CA PRO A 96 -0.65 9.97 0.57
C PRO A 96 -1.50 11.22 0.83
N ALA A 97 -2.26 11.22 1.93
CA ALA A 97 -2.98 12.40 2.36
C ALA A 97 -1.97 13.46 2.84
N ILE A 98 -2.17 14.71 2.43
CA ILE A 98 -1.38 15.84 2.93
C ILE A 98 -1.98 16.26 4.27
N PRO A 99 -1.21 16.26 5.37
CA PRO A 99 -1.70 16.76 6.64
C PRO A 99 -2.10 18.24 6.54
N ALA A 100 -3.19 18.65 7.20
CA ALA A 100 -3.70 20.02 7.12
C ALA A 100 -2.72 21.07 7.66
N ASP A 101 -1.82 20.68 8.54
CA ASP A 101 -0.75 21.50 9.12
C ASP A 101 0.53 21.53 8.26
N ARG A 102 0.52 20.92 7.07
CA ARG A 102 1.69 20.82 6.20
C ARG A 102 1.42 21.43 4.82
N ALA A 103 2.36 22.24 4.38
CA ALA A 103 2.47 22.72 3.01
C ALA A 103 3.74 22.15 2.38
N PRO A 104 3.76 20.87 1.99
CA PRO A 104 4.95 20.26 1.41
C PRO A 104 5.36 21.01 0.14
N THR A 105 6.66 21.30 0.02
CA THR A 105 7.21 21.97 -1.17
C THR A 105 7.09 21.12 -2.43
N ASN A 106 7.00 19.79 -2.27
CA ASN A 106 6.77 18.85 -3.34
C ASN A 106 5.75 17.81 -2.92
N LEU A 107 4.74 17.59 -3.77
CA LEU A 107 3.80 16.50 -3.60
C LEU A 107 4.44 15.20 -4.08
N VAL A 108 4.50 14.22 -3.19
CA VAL A 108 4.83 12.84 -3.51
C VAL A 108 3.61 12.20 -4.15
N ALA A 109 3.71 11.96 -5.46
CA ALA A 109 2.75 11.16 -6.21
C ALA A 109 3.37 9.78 -6.50
N PRO A 110 2.65 8.68 -6.23
CA PRO A 110 3.02 7.36 -6.73
C PRO A 110 3.19 7.38 -8.25
N TYR A 111 4.19 6.66 -8.75
CA TYR A 111 4.22 6.30 -10.16
C TYR A 111 3.23 5.19 -10.44
N MET A 112 2.84 5.07 -11.71
CA MET A 112 1.75 4.19 -12.10
C MET A 112 2.17 3.15 -13.13
N THR A 113 1.31 2.14 -13.28
CA THR A 113 1.32 1.20 -14.39
C THR A 113 -0.02 1.31 -15.11
N ALA A 114 0.03 1.52 -16.43
CA ALA A 114 -1.18 1.56 -17.25
C ALA A 114 -1.69 0.13 -17.50
N LEU A 115 -3.00 -0.08 -17.31
CA LEU A 115 -3.69 -1.32 -17.65
C LEU A 115 -4.76 -1.02 -18.69
N ALA A 116 -4.57 -1.53 -19.91
CA ALA A 116 -5.59 -1.51 -20.96
C ALA A 116 -6.84 -2.31 -20.52
N PRO A 117 -8.00 -2.12 -21.16
CA PRO A 117 -9.18 -2.95 -20.93
C PRO A 117 -8.86 -4.45 -21.04
N GLY A 118 -9.27 -5.25 -20.07
CA GLY A 118 -8.99 -6.68 -19.97
C GLY A 118 -7.58 -7.04 -19.49
N ALA A 119 -6.66 -6.08 -19.38
CA ALA A 119 -5.30 -6.33 -18.89
C ALA A 119 -5.27 -6.60 -17.38
N ARG A 120 -4.20 -7.30 -16.94
CA ARG A 120 -3.99 -7.70 -15.55
C ARG A 120 -2.60 -7.30 -15.07
N LEU A 121 -2.50 -6.92 -13.80
CA LEU A 121 -1.26 -6.74 -13.04
C LEU A 121 -1.25 -7.71 -11.87
N SER A 122 -0.17 -8.44 -11.67
CA SER A 122 0.06 -9.28 -10.50
C SER A 122 1.41 -8.95 -9.86
N GLU A 123 1.42 -8.72 -8.55
CA GLU A 123 2.63 -8.35 -7.81
C GLU A 123 2.67 -8.98 -6.41
N SER A 124 3.84 -8.89 -5.78
CA SER A 124 4.04 -9.20 -4.37
C SER A 124 4.74 -8.06 -3.64
N VAL A 125 4.31 -7.77 -2.42
CA VAL A 125 4.98 -6.91 -1.44
C VAL A 125 5.47 -7.79 -0.29
N VAL A 126 6.74 -7.67 0.05
CA VAL A 126 7.37 -8.40 1.15
C VAL A 126 7.96 -7.41 2.14
N LEU A 127 7.44 -7.41 3.36
CA LEU A 127 7.82 -6.46 4.41
C LEU A 127 8.48 -7.20 5.58
N PRO A 128 9.66 -6.78 6.06
CA PRO A 128 10.28 -7.41 7.22
C PRO A 128 9.48 -7.15 8.50
N LEU A 129 9.57 -8.07 9.47
CA LEU A 129 9.01 -7.93 10.81
C LEU A 129 10.14 -7.84 11.87
N PRO A 130 10.03 -6.97 12.90
CA PRO A 130 8.95 -6.01 13.12
C PRO A 130 8.87 -4.97 12.01
N LEU A 131 7.66 -4.64 11.57
CA LEU A 131 7.46 -3.67 10.50
C LEU A 131 7.80 -2.29 11.02
N HIS A 132 8.53 -1.51 10.23
CA HIS A 132 8.72 -0.08 10.47
C HIS A 132 7.63 0.68 9.69
N PRO A 133 6.57 1.19 10.36
CA PRO A 133 5.53 1.94 9.67
C PRO A 133 6.12 3.17 8.99
N TYR A 134 5.58 3.50 7.82
CA TYR A 134 6.00 4.66 7.05
C TYR A 134 4.78 5.44 6.58
N LEU A 135 4.77 6.73 6.92
CA LEU A 135 3.73 7.69 6.60
C LEU A 135 4.39 8.92 5.97
N GLU A 136 4.08 9.16 4.69
CA GLU A 136 4.59 10.33 3.97
C GLU A 136 4.19 11.63 4.68
N TYR A 137 5.10 12.61 4.70
CA TYR A 137 4.92 13.89 5.41
C TYR A 137 4.85 13.83 6.95
N HIS A 138 5.01 12.65 7.55
CA HIS A 138 5.06 12.48 9.01
C HIS A 138 6.47 12.18 9.53
N ASP A 139 6.65 12.32 10.84
CA ASP A 139 7.88 11.91 11.52
C ASP A 139 7.89 10.40 11.74
N ASN A 140 8.65 9.70 10.89
CA ASN A 140 8.75 8.24 10.91
C ASN A 140 9.87 7.72 11.82
N SER A 141 10.49 8.59 12.63
CA SER A 141 11.51 8.15 13.58
C SER A 141 10.89 7.25 14.66
N PRO A 142 11.61 6.20 15.08
CA PRO A 142 11.13 5.29 16.11
C PRO A 142 11.07 5.99 17.46
N VAL A 143 10.04 5.69 18.25
CA VAL A 143 10.01 6.05 19.67
C VAL A 143 10.94 5.08 20.39
N THR A 144 11.94 5.61 21.10
CA THR A 144 12.92 4.81 21.84
C THR A 144 12.82 5.00 23.34
N ASP A 145 13.20 3.98 24.12
CA ASP A 145 13.40 4.09 25.58
C ASP A 145 14.72 4.81 25.93
N GLU A 146 15.03 4.93 27.23
CA GLU A 146 16.25 5.58 27.73
C GLU A 146 17.54 4.87 27.26
N GLU A 147 17.47 3.57 26.97
CA GLU A 147 18.57 2.78 26.39
C GLU A 147 18.62 2.83 24.85
N GLY A 148 17.74 3.59 24.20
CA GLY A 148 17.71 3.75 22.75
C GLY A 148 17.05 2.58 22.00
N ARG A 149 16.34 1.68 22.68
CA ARG A 149 15.64 0.56 22.05
C ARG A 149 14.27 1.01 21.55
N ALA A 150 13.94 0.63 20.32
CA ALA A 150 12.67 0.99 19.72
C ALA A 150 11.49 0.30 20.45
N ALA A 151 10.48 1.09 20.82
CA ALA A 151 9.25 0.57 21.40
C ALA A 151 8.47 -0.24 20.34
N LEU A 152 7.90 -1.37 20.76
CA LEU A 152 7.10 -2.24 19.90
C LEU A 152 5.62 -2.15 20.26
N VAL A 153 4.76 -2.20 19.24
CA VAL A 153 3.31 -2.33 19.36
C VAL A 153 2.81 -3.44 18.44
N ARG A 154 1.56 -3.89 18.62
CA ARG A 154 0.95 -4.93 17.79
C ARG A 154 -0.31 -4.43 17.11
N ALA A 155 -0.42 -4.68 15.81
CA ALA A 155 -1.70 -4.60 15.11
C ALA A 155 -2.51 -5.89 15.36
N SER A 156 -3.84 -5.78 15.41
CA SER A 156 -4.79 -6.90 15.57
C SER A 156 -5.27 -7.47 14.23
N GLY A 157 -4.97 -6.79 13.13
CA GLY A 157 -5.22 -7.26 11.78
C GLY A 157 -4.49 -6.41 10.76
N VAL A 158 -4.59 -6.80 9.50
CA VAL A 158 -3.96 -6.13 8.37
C VAL A 158 -4.90 -6.07 7.19
N ARG A 159 -4.87 -4.96 6.44
CA ARG A 159 -5.52 -4.82 5.14
C ARG A 159 -4.57 -4.15 4.16
N PHE A 160 -4.80 -4.39 2.87
CA PHE A 160 -4.03 -3.78 1.79
C PHE A 160 -4.92 -2.85 0.94
N ARG A 161 -4.41 -1.65 0.64
CA ARG A 161 -5.04 -0.68 -0.25
C ARG A 161 -4.16 -0.35 -1.45
N LEU A 162 -4.78 -0.23 -2.61
CA LEU A 162 -4.12 0.13 -3.86
C LEU A 162 -4.91 1.19 -4.59
N GLY A 163 -4.29 2.34 -4.85
CA GLY A 163 -4.91 3.42 -5.60
C GLY A 163 -4.94 3.14 -7.10
N TYR A 164 -5.89 3.77 -7.79
CA TYR A 164 -5.91 3.84 -9.24
C TYR A 164 -6.55 5.13 -9.73
N PHE A 165 -6.23 5.50 -10.97
CA PHE A 165 -6.84 6.61 -11.68
C PHE A 165 -7.56 6.13 -12.93
N VAL A 166 -8.73 6.71 -13.19
CA VAL A 166 -9.42 6.67 -14.48
C VAL A 166 -9.23 8.05 -15.13
N PRO A 167 -8.47 8.14 -16.23
CA PRO A 167 -8.29 9.41 -16.94
C PRO A 167 -9.62 9.92 -17.50
N PRO A 168 -9.82 11.25 -17.57
CA PRO A 168 -10.95 11.82 -18.29
C PRO A 168 -10.80 11.59 -19.80
N ALA A 169 -11.90 11.71 -20.54
CA ALA A 169 -11.88 11.68 -22.00
C ALA A 169 -10.90 12.74 -22.55
N GLY A 170 -10.10 12.36 -23.57
CA GLY A 170 -9.08 13.23 -24.16
C GLY A 170 -7.76 13.33 -23.38
N ALA A 171 -7.61 12.61 -22.27
CA ALA A 171 -6.32 12.49 -21.61
C ALA A 171 -5.28 11.83 -22.53
N LYS A 172 -4.06 12.36 -22.51
CA LYS A 172 -2.96 11.86 -23.33
C LYS A 172 -2.05 10.97 -22.49
N PRO A 173 -1.86 9.68 -22.84
CA PRO A 173 -0.93 8.80 -22.13
C PRO A 173 0.49 9.32 -22.27
N ARG A 174 1.32 9.06 -21.26
CA ARG A 174 2.75 9.35 -21.22
C ARG A 174 3.44 8.19 -20.53
N SER A 175 4.52 7.70 -21.13
CA SER A 175 5.43 6.78 -20.46
C SER A 175 6.80 7.42 -20.37
N GLU A 176 7.50 7.18 -19.27
CA GLU A 176 8.86 7.69 -19.05
C GLU A 176 9.67 6.71 -18.21
N SER A 177 10.97 6.97 -18.08
CA SER A 177 11.83 6.22 -17.16
C SER A 177 12.05 7.05 -15.90
N ALA A 178 11.59 6.55 -14.76
CA ALA A 178 11.86 7.13 -13.45
C ALA A 178 12.78 6.19 -12.67
N PHE A 179 13.96 6.69 -12.30
CA PHE A 179 14.95 5.92 -11.53
C PHE A 179 15.33 4.57 -12.16
N GLY A 180 15.35 4.51 -13.49
CA GLY A 180 15.68 3.30 -14.25
C GLY A 180 14.52 2.33 -14.43
N VAL A 181 13.30 2.69 -14.01
CA VAL A 181 12.09 1.87 -14.16
C VAL A 181 11.10 2.58 -15.07
N ALA A 182 10.51 1.84 -16.01
CA ALA A 182 9.43 2.36 -16.84
C ALA A 182 8.21 2.69 -15.97
N VAL A 183 7.67 3.89 -16.10
CA VAL A 183 6.49 4.37 -15.38
C VAL A 183 5.51 4.98 -16.36
N ASP A 184 4.23 4.84 -16.05
CA ASP A 184 3.15 5.40 -16.85
C ASP A 184 2.48 6.56 -16.13
N ASN A 185 2.01 7.51 -16.90
CA ASN A 185 1.25 8.67 -16.46
C ASN A 185 0.32 9.13 -17.60
N PHE A 186 -0.47 10.15 -17.34
CA PHE A 186 -1.29 10.79 -18.34
C PHE A 186 -1.37 12.30 -18.07
N ARG A 187 -1.62 13.06 -19.13
CA ARG A 187 -1.92 14.49 -19.04
C ARG A 187 -3.40 14.70 -19.27
N ASN A 188 -4.09 15.28 -18.29
CA ASN A 188 -5.48 15.69 -18.45
C ASN A 188 -5.60 16.81 -19.50
N PRO A 189 -6.68 16.83 -20.30
CA PRO A 189 -7.02 18.00 -21.09
C PRO A 189 -7.44 19.16 -20.16
N PRO A 190 -7.46 20.41 -20.65
CA PRO A 190 -7.99 21.55 -19.90
C PRO A 190 -9.41 21.25 -19.36
N GLY A 191 -9.65 21.52 -18.07
CA GLY A 191 -10.92 21.24 -17.40
C GLY A 191 -11.19 19.77 -17.07
N GLY A 192 -10.45 18.83 -17.66
CA GLY A 192 -10.56 17.41 -17.37
C GLY A 192 -9.98 17.06 -15.99
N ARG A 193 -10.74 16.28 -15.21
CA ARG A 193 -10.29 15.75 -13.92
C ARG A 193 -10.28 14.22 -13.98
N ALA A 194 -9.16 13.63 -13.59
CA ALA A 194 -9.11 12.19 -13.42
C ALA A 194 -9.90 11.79 -12.17
N ARG A 195 -10.58 10.66 -12.26
CA ARG A 195 -11.23 10.05 -11.12
C ARG A 195 -10.21 9.19 -10.39
N TYR A 196 -10.01 9.44 -9.11
CA TYR A 196 -9.23 8.58 -8.23
C TYR A 196 -10.16 7.56 -7.57
N GLY A 197 -9.67 6.34 -7.39
CA GLY A 197 -10.34 5.30 -6.62
C GLY A 197 -9.34 4.45 -5.87
N GLU A 198 -9.84 3.65 -4.93
CA GLU A 198 -9.02 2.73 -4.15
C GLU A 198 -9.63 1.32 -4.20
N LEU A 199 -8.73 0.34 -4.28
CA LEU A 199 -9.04 -1.08 -4.18
C LEU A 199 -8.59 -1.55 -2.80
N VAL A 200 -9.49 -2.20 -2.06
CA VAL A 200 -9.27 -2.55 -0.66
C VAL A 200 -9.44 -4.06 -0.51
N SER A 201 -8.47 -4.72 0.13
CA SER A 201 -8.57 -6.14 0.45
C SER A 201 -9.52 -6.36 1.63
N ALA A 202 -9.97 -7.60 1.79
CA ALA A 202 -10.52 -8.01 3.09
C ALA A 202 -9.46 -7.80 4.20
N LYS A 203 -9.92 -7.46 5.41
CA LYS A 203 -9.09 -7.42 6.61
C LYS A 203 -8.76 -8.86 7.01
N VAL A 204 -7.48 -9.16 7.18
CA VAL A 204 -7.01 -10.44 7.73
C VAL A 204 -6.67 -10.23 9.20
N ARG A 205 -7.28 -11.01 10.10
CA ARG A 205 -6.94 -10.99 11.52
C ARG A 205 -5.57 -11.65 11.70
N SER A 206 -4.64 -10.91 12.29
CA SER A 206 -3.30 -11.41 12.63
C SER A 206 -2.63 -10.41 13.55
N GLU A 207 -1.75 -10.91 14.41
CA GLU A 207 -0.85 -10.05 15.17
C GLU A 207 0.34 -9.65 14.32
N ILE A 208 0.52 -8.36 14.08
CA ILE A 208 1.69 -7.84 13.35
C ILE A 208 2.54 -7.00 14.31
N PRO A 209 3.78 -7.39 14.61
CA PRO A 209 4.68 -6.57 15.41
C PRO A 209 5.13 -5.35 14.59
N LEU A 210 4.98 -4.17 15.17
CA LEU A 210 5.36 -2.89 14.58
C LEU A 210 6.35 -2.17 15.49
N VAL A 211 7.29 -1.47 14.88
CA VAL A 211 8.04 -0.42 15.57
C VAL A 211 7.13 0.79 15.76
N ARG A 212 6.99 1.27 17.00
CA ARG A 212 6.25 2.50 17.31
C ARG A 212 7.02 3.70 16.78
N THR A 213 6.33 4.60 16.08
CA THR A 213 6.93 5.84 15.54
C THR A 213 6.19 7.08 16.06
N HIS A 214 6.85 8.24 16.03
CA HIS A 214 6.21 9.51 16.44
C HIS A 214 5.01 9.89 15.56
N ALA A 215 4.96 9.40 14.30
CA ALA A 215 3.79 9.54 13.44
C ALA A 215 2.51 8.94 14.04
N MET A 216 2.63 7.97 14.95
CA MET A 216 1.50 7.29 15.59
C MET A 216 0.93 8.08 16.78
N GLU A 217 1.63 9.09 17.31
CA GLU A 217 1.24 9.77 18.56
C GLU A 217 0.31 10.97 18.35
N LYS A 218 0.30 11.55 17.15
CA LYS A 218 -0.36 12.84 16.86
C LYS A 218 -1.90 12.81 16.71
N ARG A 219 -2.58 11.71 17.05
CA ARG A 219 -4.04 11.57 16.86
C ARG A 219 -4.92 11.95 18.04
N GLY A 220 -4.34 12.35 19.17
CA GLY A 220 -5.08 12.63 20.41
C GLY A 220 -5.57 14.08 20.61
N ARG A 221 -5.69 14.93 19.59
CA ARG A 221 -6.17 16.32 19.75
C ARG A 221 -7.15 16.73 18.67
#